data_AF-A0A7X7ZU85-F1
#
_entry.id   AF-A0A7X7ZU85-F1
#
_cell.length_a   1.000
_cell.length_b   1.000
_cell.length_c   1.000
_cell.angle_alpha   90.00
_cell.angle_beta   90.00
_cell.angle_gamma   90.00
#
_symmetry.space_group_name_H-M   'P 1'
#
loop_
_entity.id
_entity.type
_entity.pdbx_description
1 polymer ?
#
loop_
_entity_poly.entity_id
_entity_poly.type
_entity_poly.pdbx_seq_one_letter_code
_entity_poly.pdbx_strand_id
1 'polypeptide(L)' 'MKDGEYACYAGMWFDEINKYAYLEPLATVPEHRRKGLTTVALTEGIKKRRRSDFHRFILITSKNQVCY' A
#
# COMPACT_ATOMS: atom_id res chain seq x y z
N MET A 1 21.53 3.96 -4.90
CA MET A 1 20.59 4.99 -4.45
C MET A 1 21.37 6.00 -3.64
N LYS A 2 21.16 7.30 -3.87
CA LYS A 2 21.72 8.35 -2.99
C LYS A 2 20.92 8.40 -1.69
N ASP A 3 21.56 8.82 -0.59
CA ASP A 3 20.85 9.05 0.68
C ASP A 3 19.72 10.06 0.44
N GLY A 4 18.48 9.64 0.76
CA GLY A 4 17.26 10.43 0.55
C GLY A 4 16.43 10.04 -0.68
N GLU A 5 16.86 9.07 -1.51
CA GLU A 5 16.02 8.58 -2.61
C GLU A 5 14.89 7.64 -2.13
N TYR A 6 13.72 7.75 -2.77
CA TYR A 6 12.55 6.94 -2.44
C TYR A 6 12.74 5.48 -2.89
N ALA A 7 12.86 4.56 -1.94
CA ALA A 7 12.93 3.12 -2.21
C ALA A 7 11.57 2.45 -2.41
N CYS A 8 10.50 3.02 -1.83
CA CYS A 8 9.14 2.48 -1.88
C CYS A 8 8.13 3.62 -1.83
N TYR A 9 7.07 3.51 -2.62
CA TYR A 9 5.93 4.43 -2.62
C TYR A 9 4.63 3.62 -2.62
N ALA A 10 3.67 4.03 -1.80
CA ALA A 10 2.32 3.45 -1.75
C ALA A 10 1.28 4.57 -1.65
N GLY A 11 0.44 4.70 -2.67
CA GLY A 11 -0.78 5.52 -2.61
C GLY A 11 -1.95 4.74 -2.00
N MET A 12 -2.85 5.42 -1.30
CA MET A 12 -4.04 4.79 -0.72
C MET A 12 -5.29 5.65 -0.90
N TRP A 13 -6.24 5.14 -1.69
CA TRP A 13 -7.54 5.75 -1.95
C TRP A 13 -8.61 5.06 -1.12
N PHE A 14 -9.70 5.76 -0.82
CA PHE A 14 -10.84 5.19 -0.10
C PHE A 14 -12.11 5.40 -0.88
N ASP A 15 -12.84 4.32 -1.08
CA ASP A 15 -14.21 4.34 -1.56
C ASP A 15 -15.15 4.26 -0.35
N GLU A 16 -15.85 5.37 -0.09
CA GLU A 16 -16.77 5.50 1.03
C GLU A 16 -18.05 4.67 0.88
N ILE A 17 -18.45 4.35 -0.35
CA ILE A 17 -19.68 3.62 -0.66
C ILE A 17 -19.49 2.15 -0.36
N ASN A 18 -18.44 1.56 -0.93
CA ASN A 18 -18.14 0.14 -0.76
C ASN A 18 -17.25 -0.14 0.46
N LYS A 19 -16.79 0.91 1.16
CA LYS A 19 -15.86 0.83 2.30
C LYS A 19 -14.58 0.07 1.94
N TYR A 20 -14.07 0.30 0.72
CA TYR A 20 -12.84 -0.30 0.22
C TYR A 20 -11.69 0.69 0.22
N ALA A 21 -10.52 0.23 0.61
CA ALA A 21 -9.30 1.00 0.48
C ALA A 21 -8.42 0.42 -0.64
N TYR A 22 -8.20 1.21 -1.68
CA TYR A 22 -7.38 0.84 -2.82
C TYR A 22 -5.96 1.30 -2.61
N LEU A 23 -5.00 0.38 -2.72
CA LEU A 23 -3.60 0.70 -2.50
C LEU A 23 -2.82 0.79 -3.82
N GLU A 24 -2.95 1.93 -4.51
CA GLU A 24 -2.26 2.19 -5.76
C GLU A 24 -1.88 3.67 -5.92
N PRO A 25 -0.80 3.98 -6.65
CA PRO A 25 0.20 3.04 -7.17
C PRO A 25 1.11 2.54 -6.05
N LEU A 26 1.47 1.25 -6.10
CA LEU A 26 2.47 0.65 -5.23
C LEU A 26 3.72 0.31 -6.06
N ALA A 27 4.83 0.96 -5.75
CA ALA A 27 6.10 0.70 -6.39
C ALA A 27 7.20 0.52 -5.34
N THR A 28 8.04 -0.49 -5.55
CA THR A 28 9.26 -0.68 -4.77
C THR A 28 10.41 -0.95 -5.74
N VAL A 29 11.49 -0.19 -5.54
CA VAL A 29 12.72 -0.29 -6.32
C VAL A 29 13.20 -1.75 -6.29
N PRO A 30 13.50 -2.38 -7.44
CA PRO A 30 13.80 -3.82 -7.53
C PRO A 30 14.83 -4.32 -6.52
N GLU A 31 15.88 -3.54 -6.28
CA GLU A 31 17.01 -3.80 -5.39
C GLU A 31 16.60 -3.77 -3.90
N HIS A 32 15.41 -3.26 -3.59
CA HIS A 32 14.85 -3.13 -2.24
C HIS A 32 13.59 -3.98 -2.02
N ARG A 33 13.22 -4.82 -2.99
CA ARG A 33 12.14 -5.80 -2.82
C ARG A 33 12.50 -6.84 -1.77
N ARG A 34 11.47 -7.50 -1.20
CA ARG A 34 11.61 -8.55 -0.17
C ARG A 34 12.25 -8.09 1.15
N LYS A 35 12.48 -6.79 1.33
CA LYS A 35 12.95 -6.18 2.59
C LYS A 35 11.81 -5.71 3.52
N GLY A 36 10.56 -6.06 3.22
CA GLY A 36 9.39 -5.68 4.03
C GLY A 36 8.95 -4.21 3.92
N LEU A 37 9.59 -3.39 3.07
CA LEU A 37 9.26 -1.97 2.91
C LEU A 37 7.80 -1.72 2.55
N THR A 38 7.26 -2.52 1.63
CA THR A 38 5.84 -2.51 1.27
C THR A 38 4.94 -2.77 2.46
N THR A 39 5.28 -3.76 3.30
CA THR A 39 4.50 -4.12 4.47
C THR A 39 4.45 -2.99 5.48
N VAL A 40 5.57 -2.29 5.68
CA VAL A 40 5.63 -1.10 6.55
C VAL A 40 4.78 0.03 5.97
N ALA A 41 4.93 0.35 4.69
CA ALA A 41 4.13 1.39 4.03
C ALA A 41 2.62 1.10 4.13
N LEU A 42 2.22 -0.16 3.93
CA LEU A 42 0.84 -0.63 4.08
C LEU A 42 0.35 -0.47 5.53
N THR A 43 1.14 -0.95 6.50
CA THR A 43 0.77 -0.92 7.92
C THR A 43 0.62 0.51 8.42
N GLU A 44 1.48 1.43 7.98
CA GLU A 44 1.37 2.84 8.32
C GLU A 44 0.15 3.49 7.67
N GLY A 45 -0.19 3.13 6.43
CA GLY A 45 -1.44 3.56 5.79
C GLY A 45 -2.68 3.10 6.57
N ILE A 46 -2.69 1.83 6.99
CA ILE A 46 -3.75 1.25 7.81
C ILE A 46 -3.86 1.97 9.16
N LYS A 47 -2.73 2.20 9.85
CA LYS A 47 -2.71 2.88 11.16
C LYS A 47 -3.20 4.32 11.09
N LYS A 48 -2.89 5.04 10.01
CA LYS A 48 -3.32 6.43 9.81
C LYS A 48 -4.83 6.57 9.62
N ARG A 49 -5.50 5.50 9.20
CA ARG A 49 -6.96 5.47 9.17
C ARG A 49 -7.51 4.76 10.38
N ARG A 50 -8.77 5.07 10.73
CA ARG A 50 -9.44 4.35 11.80
C ARG A 50 -9.77 2.95 11.28
N ARG A 51 -9.43 1.93 12.07
CA ARG A 51 -9.67 0.50 11.77
C ARG A 51 -11.12 0.20 11.37
N SER A 52 -12.06 1.05 11.76
CA SER A 52 -13.50 0.95 11.53
C SER A 52 -13.97 1.48 10.17
N ASP A 53 -13.11 2.20 9.43
CA ASP A 53 -13.57 2.98 8.28
C ASP A 53 -13.70 2.14 7.00
N PHE A 54 -13.00 1.01 6.89
CA PHE A 54 -13.03 0.11 5.73
C PHE A 54 -13.18 -1.35 6.15
N HIS A 55 -13.80 -2.15 5.28
CA HIS A 55 -13.98 -3.58 5.50
C HIS A 55 -12.87 -4.41 4.84
N ARG A 56 -12.23 -3.90 3.79
CA ARG A 56 -11.24 -4.65 3.01
C ARG A 56 -10.24 -3.74 2.31
N PHE A 57 -9.00 -4.20 2.18
CA PHE A 57 -8.00 -3.56 1.33
C PHE A 57 -7.85 -4.32 0.02
N ILE A 58 -7.75 -3.57 -1.07
CA ILE A 58 -7.50 -4.11 -2.39
C ILE A 58 -6.16 -3.58 -2.87
N LEU A 59 -5.20 -4.49 -3.04
CA LEU A 59 -3.95 -4.23 -3.71
C LEU A 59 -4.05 -4.78 -5.13
N ILE A 60 -4.05 -3.89 -6.11
CA ILE A 60 -3.92 -4.29 -7.51
C ILE A 60 -2.43 -4.20 -7.83
N THR A 61 -1.87 -5.31 -8.33
CA THR A 61 -0.49 -5.36 -8.81
C THR A 61 -0.53 -5.76 -10.27
N SER A 62 0.48 -5.37 -11.06
CA SER A 62 0.52 -5.68 -12.50
C SER A 62 0.48 -7.18 -12.83
N LYS A 63 0.56 -8.05 -11.81
CA LYS A 63 0.51 -9.50 -11.98
C LYS A 63 -0.65 -10.18 -11.26
N ASN A 64 -1.32 -9.56 -10.28
CA ASN A 64 -2.46 -10.12 -9.55
C ASN A 64 -3.16 -9.10 -8.64
N GLN A 65 -4.45 -9.30 -8.37
CA GLN A 65 -5.18 -8.62 -7.29
C GLN A 65 -5.03 -9.43 -6.00
N VAL A 66 -4.62 -8.78 -4.92
CA VAL A 66 -4.52 -9.39 -3.58
C VAL A 66 -5.36 -8.57 -2.62
N CYS A 67 -6.34 -9.22 -2.02
CA CYS A 67 -7.20 -8.63 -1.00
C CYS A 67 -6.67 -8.99 0.39
N TYR A 68 -6.52 -7.98 1.26
CA TYR A 68 -6.13 -8.13 2.66
C TYR A 68 -7.28 -7.75 3.60
#